data_AF-A0A386WNA4-F1
#
_entry.id   AF-A0A386WNA4-F1
#
_cell.length_a   1.000
_cell.length_b   1.000
_cell.length_c   1.000
_cell.angle_alpha   90.00
_cell.angle_beta   90.00
_cell.angle_gamma   90.00
#
_symmetry.space_group_name_H-M   'P 1'
#
loop_
_entity.id
_entity.type
_entity.pdbx_description
1 polymer ?
#
loop_
_entity_poly.entity_id
_entity_poly.type
_entity_poly.pdbx_seq_one_letter_code
_entity_poly.pdbx_strand_id
1 'polypeptide(L)'
;MGSRTPEQVAADDALTAAIEQVLQAYGDDQAYILTEYVVVTSQQRFDEDGDGITAIGCINRDSDVPYHRVLGLLEFAATRTRKDIATDDDE
;
A
#
# COMPACT_ATOMS: atom_id res chain seq x y z
N MET A 1 -17.42 4.33 -14.64
CA MET A 1 -16.52 3.36 -13.99
C MET A 1 -17.28 2.06 -13.91
N GLY A 2 -16.76 0.96 -14.48
CA GLY A 2 -17.45 -0.34 -14.42
C GLY A 2 -17.52 -0.84 -12.97
N SER A 3 -18.61 -1.51 -12.59
CA SER A 3 -18.70 -2.19 -11.30
C SER A 3 -17.60 -3.24 -11.17
N ARG A 4 -16.97 -3.33 -10.00
CA ARG A 4 -15.98 -4.38 -9.67
C ARG A 4 -16.59 -5.78 -9.88
N THR A 5 -15.78 -6.73 -10.33
CA THR A 5 -16.20 -8.15 -10.39
C THR A 5 -16.23 -8.75 -8.98
N PRO A 6 -16.96 -9.86 -8.75
CA PRO A 6 -16.95 -10.56 -7.47
C PRO A 6 -15.54 -10.97 -7.03
N GLU A 7 -14.69 -11.38 -7.97
CA GLU A 7 -13.30 -11.77 -7.70
C GLU A 7 -12.45 -10.58 -7.25
N GLN A 8 -12.67 -9.40 -7.84
CA GLN A 8 -11.98 -8.18 -7.42
C GLN A 8 -12.36 -7.77 -6.00
N VAL A 9 -13.64 -7.84 -5.66
CA VAL A 9 -14.12 -7.56 -4.29
C VAL A 9 -13.53 -8.56 -3.30
N ALA A 10 -13.54 -9.85 -3.61
CA ALA A 10 -12.97 -10.87 -2.74
C ALA A 10 -11.45 -10.69 -2.53
N ALA A 11 -10.72 -10.22 -3.55
CA ALA A 11 -9.31 -9.90 -3.44
C ALA A 11 -9.05 -8.67 -2.53
N ASP A 12 -9.85 -7.61 -2.68
CA ASP A 12 -9.78 -6.41 -1.84
C ASP A 12 -10.07 -6.74 -0.36
N ASP A 13 -11.08 -7.58 -0.11
CA ASP A 13 -11.46 -8.05 1.22
C ASP A 13 -10.34 -8.88 1.86
N ALA A 14 -9.76 -9.81 1.10
CA ALA A 14 -8.65 -10.64 1.57
C ALA A 14 -7.39 -9.81 1.89
N LEU A 15 -7.08 -8.81 1.06
CA LEU A 15 -5.98 -7.89 1.32
C LEU A 15 -6.22 -7.08 2.60
N THR A 16 -7.43 -6.53 2.77
CA THR A 16 -7.79 -5.77 3.98
C THR A 16 -7.64 -6.62 5.24
N ALA A 17 -8.16 -7.85 5.23
CA ALA A 17 -8.05 -8.76 6.36
C ALA A 17 -6.59 -9.10 6.70
N ALA A 18 -5.73 -9.29 5.69
CA ALA A 18 -4.30 -9.52 5.90
C ALA A 18 -3.60 -8.32 6.55
N ILE A 19 -3.93 -7.09 6.13
CA ILE A 19 -3.39 -5.87 6.74
C ILE A 19 -3.83 -5.76 8.20
N GLU A 20 -5.12 -5.98 8.50
CA GLU A 20 -5.65 -5.96 9.86
C GLU A 20 -4.97 -7.00 10.75
N GLN A 21 -4.73 -8.22 10.23
CA GLN A 21 -4.00 -9.25 10.95
C GLN A 21 -2.56 -8.83 11.27
N VAL A 22 -1.84 -8.22 10.31
CA VAL A 22 -0.48 -7.72 10.55
C VAL A 22 -0.49 -6.62 11.60
N LEU A 23 -1.40 -5.66 11.52
CA LEU A 23 -1.52 -4.58 12.50
C LEU A 23 -1.80 -5.12 13.91
N GLN A 24 -2.62 -6.16 14.03
CA GLN A 24 -2.86 -6.81 15.33
C GLN A 24 -1.62 -7.54 15.85
N ALA A 25 -0.84 -8.18 14.98
CA ALA A 25 0.34 -8.94 15.38
C ALA A 25 1.51 -8.06 15.84
N TYR A 26 1.64 -6.85 15.29
CA TYR A 26 2.71 -5.89 15.60
C TYR A 26 2.25 -4.70 16.46
N GLY A 27 0.95 -4.60 16.74
CA GLY A 27 0.39 -3.52 17.55
C GLY A 27 0.62 -3.73 19.05
N ASP A 28 0.53 -2.64 19.80
CA ASP A 28 0.50 -2.68 21.27
C ASP A 28 -0.84 -3.24 21.78
N ASP A 29 -0.98 -3.46 23.09
CA ASP A 29 -2.20 -3.97 23.75
C ASP A 29 -3.45 -3.07 23.56
N GLN A 30 -3.32 -1.92 22.87
CA GLN A 30 -4.40 -0.98 22.61
C GLN A 30 -5.00 -1.21 21.22
N ALA A 31 -6.32 -1.39 21.16
CA ALA A 31 -7.04 -1.63 19.93
C ALA A 31 -7.13 -0.35 19.07
N TYR A 32 -6.36 -0.29 17.98
CA TYR A 32 -6.55 0.67 16.90
C TYR A 32 -7.54 0.14 15.86
N ILE A 33 -8.28 1.04 15.21
CA ILE A 33 -9.16 0.72 14.09
C ILE A 33 -8.46 1.14 12.80
N LEU A 34 -8.30 0.21 11.85
CA LEU A 34 -7.80 0.54 10.51
C LEU A 34 -8.85 1.41 9.79
N THR A 35 -8.46 2.62 9.41
CA THR A 35 -9.34 3.57 8.70
C THR A 35 -9.05 3.61 7.20
N GLU A 36 -7.78 3.69 6.81
CA GLU A 36 -7.33 3.80 5.42
C GLU A 36 -5.94 3.19 5.23
N TYR A 37 -5.64 2.74 4.01
CA TYR A 37 -4.31 2.31 3.61
C TYR A 37 -4.08 2.57 2.11
N VAL A 38 -2.80 2.68 1.75
CA VAL A 38 -2.31 2.60 0.37
C VAL A 38 -1.17 1.58 0.32
N VAL A 39 -1.27 0.60 -0.58
CA VAL A 39 -0.20 -0.35 -0.89
C VAL A 39 0.46 0.11 -2.18
N VAL A 40 1.77 0.38 -2.13
CA VAL A 40 2.56 0.66 -3.33
C VAL A 40 3.14 -0.65 -3.83
N THR A 41 2.88 -1.00 -5.08
CA THR A 41 3.41 -2.20 -5.73
C THR A 41 4.49 -1.84 -6.72
N SER A 42 5.52 -2.68 -6.80
CA SER A 42 6.47 -2.69 -7.91
C SER A 42 6.47 -4.09 -8.50
N GLN A 43 6.13 -4.19 -9.78
CA GLN A 43 6.07 -5.45 -10.50
C GLN A 43 6.91 -5.36 -11.76
N GLN A 44 7.57 -6.46 -12.10
CA GLN A 44 8.41 -6.54 -13.29
C GLN A 44 7.92 -7.68 -14.18
N ARG A 45 7.90 -7.44 -15.49
CA ARG A 45 7.81 -8.48 -16.51
C ARG A 45 8.94 -8.29 -17.51
N PHE A 46 9.28 -9.33 -18.24
CA PHE A 46 10.19 -9.21 -19.38
C PHE A 46 9.38 -9.17 -20.68
N ASP A 47 9.84 -8.40 -21.66
CA ASP A 47 9.30 -8.46 -23.01
C ASP A 47 9.97 -9.57 -23.85
N GLU A 48 9.67 -9.58 -25.15
CA GLU A 48 10.14 -10.61 -26.08
C GLU A 48 11.66 -10.55 -26.30
N ASP A 49 12.28 -9.40 -26.08
CA ASP A 49 13.72 -9.18 -26.23
C ASP A 49 14.50 -9.45 -24.92
N GLY A 50 13.78 -9.79 -23.84
CA GLY A 50 14.34 -10.01 -22.52
C GLY A 50 14.56 -8.72 -21.73
N ASP A 51 14.04 -7.59 -22.20
CA ASP A 51 14.13 -6.31 -21.50
C ASP A 51 13.09 -6.23 -20.39
N GLY A 52 13.54 -5.75 -19.22
CA GLY A 52 12.71 -5.64 -18.03
C GLY A 52 11.78 -4.42 -18.08
N ILE A 53 10.47 -4.66 -18.06
CA ILE A 53 9.44 -3.64 -17.93
C ILE A 53 8.93 -3.61 -16.49
N THR A 54 9.17 -2.48 -15.81
CA THR A 54 8.68 -2.24 -14.45
C THR A 54 7.39 -1.44 -14.49
N ALA A 55 6.38 -1.87 -13.72
CA ALA A 55 5.19 -1.09 -13.45
C ALA A 55 5.07 -0.85 -11.95
N ILE A 56 4.79 0.41 -11.59
CA ILE A 56 4.51 0.83 -10.22
C ILE A 56 3.01 1.09 -10.11
N GLY A 57 2.39 0.55 -9.08
CA GLY A 57 0.95 0.67 -8.83
C GLY A 57 0.65 1.13 -7.41
N CYS A 58 -0.60 1.57 -7.21
CA CYS A 58 -1.17 1.81 -5.89
C CYS A 58 -2.47 1.02 -5.77
N ILE A 59 -2.64 0.33 -4.65
CA ILE A 59 -3.88 -0.37 -4.28
C ILE A 59 -4.40 0.28 -3.00
N ASN A 60 -5.63 0.77 -3.04
CA ASN A 60 -6.28 1.42 -1.89
C ASN A 60 -7.33 0.48 -1.31
N ARG A 61 -7.74 0.71 -0.05
CA ARG A 61 -8.81 -0.06 0.61
C ARG A 61 -10.10 -0.13 -0.21
N ASP A 62 -10.45 0.98 -0.85
CA ASP A 62 -11.65 1.11 -1.66
C ASP A 62 -11.32 1.76 -3.02
N SER A 63 -12.18 1.53 -4.00
CA SER A 63 -12.04 2.10 -5.34
C SER A 63 -12.18 3.63 -5.39
N ASP A 64 -12.71 4.25 -4.33
CA ASP A 64 -13.12 5.66 -4.31
C ASP A 64 -12.34 6.50 -3.28
N VAL A 65 -11.16 6.05 -2.83
CA VAL A 65 -10.32 6.88 -1.94
C VAL A 65 -9.85 8.13 -2.70
N PRO A 66 -10.19 9.35 -2.22
CA PRO A 66 -9.79 10.56 -2.91
C PRO A 66 -8.26 10.70 -2.99
N TYR A 67 -7.74 11.11 -4.16
CA TYR A 67 -6.30 11.22 -4.38
C TYR A 67 -5.57 12.12 -3.36
N HIS A 68 -6.21 13.13 -2.79
CA HIS A 68 -5.58 13.96 -1.75
C HIS A 68 -5.32 13.19 -0.46
N ARG A 69 -6.14 12.19 -0.11
CA ARG A 69 -5.89 11.31 1.05
C ARG A 69 -4.75 10.35 0.77
N VAL A 70 -4.76 9.75 -0.43
CA VAL A 70 -3.66 8.89 -0.91
C VAL A 70 -2.33 9.66 -0.89
N LEU A 71 -2.31 10.87 -1.46
CA LEU A 71 -1.13 11.72 -1.46
C LEU A 71 -0.66 12.04 -0.04
N GLY A 72 -1.56 12.41 0.87
CA GLY A 72 -1.20 12.69 2.26
C GLY A 72 -0.53 11.51 2.98
N LEU A 73 -1.03 10.28 2.76
CA LEU A 73 -0.41 9.06 3.30
C LEU A 73 1.00 8.83 2.71
N LEU A 74 1.14 8.98 1.40
CA LEU A 74 2.41 8.78 0.71
C LEU A 74 3.45 9.85 1.11
N GLU A 75 3.04 11.10 1.27
CA GLU A 75 3.92 12.19 1.71
C GLU A 75 4.38 11.99 3.15
N PHE A 76 3.48 11.57 4.04
CA PHE A 76 3.85 11.18 5.41
C PHE A 76 4.89 10.06 5.40
N ALA A 77 4.62 8.96 4.69
CA ALA A 77 5.53 7.82 4.59
C ALA A 77 6.89 8.25 4.03
N ALA A 78 6.92 8.95 2.89
CA ALA A 78 8.15 9.42 2.28
C ALA A 78 8.94 10.36 3.18
N THR A 79 8.26 11.25 3.92
CA THR A 79 8.90 12.17 4.88
C THR A 79 9.54 11.39 6.03
N ARG A 80 8.81 10.44 6.60
CA ARG A 80 9.31 9.58 7.68
C ARG A 80 10.51 8.74 7.21
N THR A 81 10.41 8.08 6.06
CA THR A 81 11.50 7.28 5.52
C THR A 81 12.75 8.12 5.23
N ARG A 82 12.59 9.35 4.70
CA ARG A 82 13.73 10.26 4.52
C ARG A 82 14.39 10.65 5.83
N LYS A 83 13.60 10.89 6.88
CA LYS A 83 14.13 11.15 8.22
C LYS A 83 14.92 9.94 8.73
N ASP A 84 14.35 8.74 8.63
CA ASP A 84 15.00 7.52 9.12
C ASP A 84 16.32 7.26 8.36
N ILE A 85 16.36 7.43 7.03
CA ILE A 85 17.59 7.37 6.23
C ILE A 85 18.64 8.38 6.73
N ALA A 86 18.22 9.64 6.95
CA ALA A 86 19.13 10.68 7.39
C ALA A 86 19.68 10.46 8.81
N THR A 87 18.96 9.73 9.67
CA THR A 87 19.43 9.39 11.02
C THR A 87 20.26 8.11 11.07
N ASP A 88 19.97 7.15 10.19
CA ASP A 88 20.71 5.88 10.13
C ASP A 88 22.10 6.05 9.48
N ASP A 89 22.29 7.06 8.61
CA ASP A 89 23.61 7.41 8.04
C ASP A 89 24.55 8.12 9.06
N ASP A 90 24.05 8.49 10.25
CA ASP A 90 24.80 9.17 11.31
C ASP A 90 25.31 8.22 12.44
N GLU A 91 25.05 6.91 12.38
CA GLU A 91 25.58 5.85 13.28
C GLU A 91 26.75 5.05 12.66
#